data_AF-A0A960W527-F1
#
_entry.id   AF-A0A960W527-F1
#
_cell.length_a   1.000
_cell.length_b   1.000
_cell.length_c   1.000
_cell.angle_alpha   90.00
_cell.angle_beta   90.00
_cell.angle_gamma   90.00
#
_symmetry.space_group_name_H-M   'P 1'
#
loop_
_entity.id
_entity.type
_entity.pdbx_description
1 polymer ?
#
loop_
_entity_poly.entity_id
_entity_poly.type
_entity_poly.pdbx_seq_one_letter_code
_entity_poly.pdbx_strand_id
1 'polypeptide(L)'
;MVKFGSQLREIHLLESSKIEEFITTYPIDGNNIVEKVSYEEEKVYINKDQYFGGVPKVAWEFYIGGYQPAQKWLKDRKGRELSYEDIIHYQKIIVALKETNRIMEEIDTVMEI
;
A
#
# COMPACT_ATOMS: atom_id res chain seq x y z
N MET A 1 23.65 8.50 2.56
CA MET A 1 22.77 8.86 1.42
C MET A 1 22.65 7.76 0.35
N VAL A 2 23.73 7.20 -0.22
CA VAL A 2 23.64 6.17 -1.28
C VAL A 2 22.80 4.94 -0.86
N LYS A 3 22.95 4.46 0.38
CA LYS A 3 22.21 3.31 0.92
C LYS A 3 20.68 3.48 0.88
N PHE A 4 20.18 4.63 1.33
CA PHE A 4 18.73 4.89 1.38
C PHE A 4 18.13 5.00 -0.02
N GLY A 5 18.84 5.63 -0.95
CA GLY A 5 18.42 5.69 -2.36
C GLY A 5 18.29 4.29 -2.99
N SER A 6 19.25 3.40 -2.76
CA SER A 6 19.17 2.00 -3.23
C SER A 6 17.99 1.25 -2.63
N GLN A 7 17.76 1.39 -1.32
CA GLN A 7 16.64 0.74 -0.63
C GLN A 7 15.29 1.22 -1.17
N LEU A 8 15.11 2.54 -1.31
CA LEU A 8 13.89 3.10 -1.89
C LEU A 8 13.66 2.56 -3.31
N ARG A 9 14.70 2.51 -4.15
CA ARG A 9 14.58 1.96 -5.51
C ARG A 9 14.08 0.50 -5.48
N GLU A 10 14.69 -0.36 -4.67
CA GLU A 10 14.30 -1.78 -4.56
C GLU A 10 12.87 -1.96 -4.05
N ILE A 11 12.46 -1.15 -3.08
CA ILE A 11 11.08 -1.16 -2.55
C ILE A 11 10.09 -0.73 -3.64
N HIS A 12 10.38 0.34 -4.36
CA HIS A 12 9.49 0.86 -5.40
C HIS A 12 9.42 0.00 -6.67
N LEU A 13 10.45 -0.82 -6.92
CA LEU A 13 10.45 -1.85 -7.96
C LEU A 13 9.80 -3.15 -7.49
N LEU A 14 9.40 -3.26 -6.22
CA LEU A 14 8.88 -4.49 -5.61
C LEU A 14 9.89 -5.65 -5.67
N GLU A 15 11.19 -5.35 -5.55
CA GLU A 15 12.29 -6.32 -5.60
C GLU A 15 12.87 -6.65 -4.22
N SER A 16 12.62 -5.80 -3.21
CA SER A 16 13.11 -6.02 -1.86
C SER A 16 12.36 -7.16 -1.17
N SER A 17 13.05 -8.07 -0.48
CA SER A 17 12.39 -9.16 0.28
C SER A 17 11.35 -8.66 1.29
N LYS A 18 11.51 -7.42 1.79
CA LYS A 18 10.56 -6.78 2.70
C LYS A 18 9.16 -6.68 2.14
N ILE A 19 9.00 -6.52 0.82
CA ILE A 19 7.67 -6.40 0.21
C ILE A 19 6.87 -7.70 0.25
N GLU A 20 7.52 -8.83 0.51
CA GLU A 20 6.87 -10.14 0.70
C GLU A 20 6.40 -10.34 2.16
N GLU A 21 6.80 -9.47 3.10
CA GLU A 21 6.34 -9.50 4.50
C GLU A 21 5.02 -8.74 4.64
N PHE A 22 3.93 -9.38 4.25
CA PHE A 22 2.61 -8.75 4.26
C PHE A 22 2.17 -8.34 5.67
N ILE A 23 1.75 -7.08 5.79
CA ILE A 23 1.16 -6.50 7.01
C ILE A 23 -0.36 -6.44 6.96
N THR A 24 -0.95 -6.84 5.82
CA THR A 24 -2.38 -6.75 5.55
C THR A 24 -3.00 -8.13 5.36
N THR A 25 -4.31 -8.20 5.51
CA THR A 25 -5.12 -9.41 5.26
C THR A 25 -6.20 -9.13 4.23
N TYR A 26 -6.69 -10.16 3.54
CA TYR A 26 -7.88 -10.06 2.69
C TYR A 26 -8.83 -11.23 2.99
N PRO A 27 -9.63 -11.14 4.08
CA PRO A 27 -10.24 -12.33 4.69
C PRO A 27 -11.65 -12.68 4.20
N ILE A 28 -12.30 -11.81 3.42
CA ILE A 28 -13.70 -11.98 3.02
C ILE A 28 -13.76 -12.41 1.54
N ASP A 29 -14.22 -13.64 1.33
CA ASP A 29 -14.53 -14.16 0.00
C ASP A 29 -15.71 -13.42 -0.64
N GLY A 30 -15.72 -13.36 -1.97
CA GLY A 30 -16.75 -12.65 -2.72
C GLY A 30 -16.39 -12.48 -4.19
N ASN A 31 -17.04 -11.53 -4.86
CA ASN A 31 -16.85 -11.27 -6.28
C ASN A 31 -15.58 -10.47 -6.61
N ASN A 32 -14.89 -9.93 -5.60
CA ASN A 32 -13.69 -9.10 -5.72
C ASN A 32 -13.87 -7.86 -6.61
N ILE A 33 -15.10 -7.40 -6.83
CA ILE A 33 -15.38 -6.23 -7.66
C ILE A 33 -15.17 -4.97 -6.83
N VAL A 34 -14.35 -4.05 -7.35
CA VAL A 34 -14.16 -2.73 -6.75
C VAL A 34 -15.35 -1.83 -7.09
N GLU A 35 -16.17 -1.50 -6.09
CA GLU A 35 -17.37 -0.68 -6.26
C GLU A 35 -17.22 0.68 -5.59
N LYS A 36 -17.02 0.67 -4.27
CA LYS A 36 -16.91 1.85 -3.44
C LYS A 36 -15.77 1.65 -2.47
N VAL A 37 -14.72 2.44 -2.68
CA VAL A 37 -13.54 2.43 -1.81
C VAL A 37 -13.79 3.32 -0.60
N SER A 38 -13.63 2.77 0.59
CA SER A 38 -13.66 3.51 1.86
C SER A 38 -12.62 2.97 2.84
N TYR A 39 -12.23 3.80 3.80
CA TYR A 39 -11.24 3.45 4.81
C TYR A 39 -11.77 3.73 6.21
N GLU A 40 -11.86 2.69 7.03
CA GLU A 40 -12.42 2.74 8.38
C GLU A 40 -11.70 1.69 9.24
N GLU A 41 -11.27 2.04 10.46
CA GLU A 41 -10.65 1.09 11.41
C GLU A 41 -9.52 0.23 10.80
N GLU A 42 -8.58 0.85 10.07
CA GLU A 42 -7.47 0.16 9.39
C GLU A 42 -7.92 -0.86 8.31
N LYS A 43 -9.16 -0.75 7.85
CA LYS A 43 -9.70 -1.55 6.74
C LYS A 43 -9.95 -0.68 5.52
N VAL A 44 -9.43 -1.10 4.38
CA VAL A 44 -9.76 -0.54 3.07
C VAL A 44 -10.80 -1.43 2.41
N TYR A 45 -12.06 -0.99 2.45
CA TYR A 45 -13.16 -1.65 1.76
C TYR A 45 -13.06 -1.42 0.26
N ILE A 46 -13.28 -2.46 -0.54
CA ILE A 46 -13.41 -2.34 -1.99
C ILE A 46 -14.87 -2.32 -2.43
N ASN A 47 -15.76 -2.91 -1.62
CA ASN A 47 -17.21 -2.93 -1.76
C ASN A 47 -17.82 -3.01 -0.34
N LYS A 48 -19.11 -3.35 -0.23
CA LYS A 48 -19.82 -3.37 1.06
C LYS A 48 -19.24 -4.39 2.06
N ASP A 49 -18.73 -5.50 1.57
CA ASP A 49 -18.41 -6.67 2.40
C ASP A 49 -16.90 -6.96 2.43
N GLN A 50 -16.21 -6.79 1.30
CA GLN A 50 -14.80 -7.17 1.12
C GLN A 50 -13.84 -6.03 1.38
N TYR A 51 -12.76 -6.32 2.11
CA TYR A 51 -11.77 -5.33 2.53
C TYR A 51 -10.36 -5.91 2.67
N PHE A 52 -9.37 -5.03 2.51
CA PHE A 52 -8.00 -5.24 2.99
C PHE A 52 -7.90 -4.77 4.44
N GLY A 53 -7.58 -5.66 5.37
CA GLY A 53 -7.42 -5.36 6.80
C GLY A 53 -5.97 -5.07 7.17
N GLY A 54 -5.76 -4.33 8.27
CA GLY A 54 -4.42 -4.01 8.77
C GLY A 54 -3.68 -2.98 7.93
N VAL A 55 -4.40 -2.14 7.17
CA VAL A 55 -3.81 -1.10 6.32
C VAL A 55 -3.47 0.11 7.19
N PRO A 56 -2.17 0.41 7.40
CA PRO A 56 -1.78 1.53 8.26
C PRO A 56 -2.24 2.86 7.65
N LYS A 57 -2.73 3.76 8.51
CA LYS A 57 -3.18 5.09 8.09
C LYS A 57 -2.09 5.85 7.31
N VAL A 58 -0.83 5.73 7.73
CA VAL A 58 0.32 6.35 7.05
C VAL A 58 0.48 5.89 5.61
N ALA A 59 0.22 4.61 5.30
CA ALA A 59 0.27 4.08 3.94
C ALA A 59 -0.95 4.51 3.12
N TRP A 60 -2.14 4.54 3.74
CA TRP A 60 -3.37 4.97 3.09
C TRP A 60 -3.37 6.47 2.71
N GLU A 61 -2.82 7.29 3.59
CA GLU A 61 -2.75 8.75 3.42
C GLU A 61 -1.49 9.23 2.70
N PHE A 62 -0.52 8.34 2.44
CA PHE A 62 0.77 8.67 1.85
C PHE A 62 0.62 9.37 0.50
N TYR A 63 1.27 10.53 0.33
CA TYR A 63 1.30 11.27 -0.93
C TYR A 63 2.60 11.05 -1.69
N ILE A 64 2.50 10.85 -3.00
CA ILE A 64 3.62 10.98 -3.94
C ILE A 64 3.24 12.06 -4.95
N GLY A 65 3.84 13.24 -4.81
CA GLY A 65 3.40 14.43 -5.53
C GLY A 65 1.96 14.80 -5.13
N GLY A 66 1.07 14.88 -6.11
CA GLY A 66 -0.33 15.35 -5.91
C GLY A 66 -1.37 14.25 -5.66
N TYR A 67 -0.98 12.98 -5.48
CA TYR A 67 -1.94 11.88 -5.32
C TYR A 67 -1.51 10.86 -4.27
N GLN A 68 -2.48 10.05 -3.83
CA GLN A 68 -2.29 8.98 -2.85
C GLN A 68 -2.29 7.62 -3.57
N PRO A 69 -1.13 6.93 -3.68
CA PRO A 69 -1.01 5.73 -4.51
C PRO A 69 -1.96 4.59 -4.10
N ALA A 70 -2.07 4.31 -2.79
CA ALA A 70 -2.96 3.26 -2.27
C ALA A 70 -4.44 3.51 -2.64
N GLN A 71 -4.87 4.77 -2.66
CA GLN A 71 -6.24 5.11 -3.05
C GLN A 71 -6.42 5.07 -4.56
N LYS A 72 -5.48 5.67 -5.29
CA LYS A 72 -5.55 5.77 -6.75
C LYS A 72 -5.57 4.40 -7.41
N TRP A 73 -4.77 3.46 -6.93
CA TRP A 73 -4.68 2.11 -7.50
C TRP A 73 -6.03 1.38 -7.52
N LEU A 74 -6.81 1.50 -6.43
CA LEU A 74 -8.16 0.94 -6.33
C LEU A 74 -9.17 1.75 -7.15
N LYS A 75 -9.10 3.10 -7.09
CA LYS A 75 -9.99 3.98 -7.87
C LYS A 75 -9.89 3.71 -9.38
N ASP A 76 -8.68 3.49 -9.88
CA ASP A 76 -8.40 3.17 -11.29
C ASP A 76 -8.95 1.79 -11.72
N ARG A 77 -9.31 0.93 -10.75
CA ARG A 77 -9.90 -0.41 -10.94
C ARG A 77 -11.39 -0.48 -10.63
N LYS A 78 -12.06 0.65 -10.38
CA LYS A 78 -13.50 0.67 -10.14
C LYS A 78 -14.27 -0.03 -11.27
N GLY A 79 -15.18 -0.93 -10.91
CA GLY A 79 -15.98 -1.77 -11.79
C GLY A 79 -15.26 -3.03 -12.30
N ARG A 80 -14.05 -3.31 -11.83
CA ARG A 80 -13.27 -4.50 -12.20
C ARG A 80 -13.15 -5.47 -11.03
N GLU A 81 -13.10 -6.75 -11.36
CA GLU A 81 -12.73 -7.82 -10.44
C GLU A 81 -11.21 -7.78 -10.18
N LEU A 82 -10.80 -7.85 -8.92
CA LEU A 82 -9.40 -8.02 -8.54
C LEU A 82 -9.04 -9.51 -8.64
N SER A 83 -8.06 -9.82 -9.49
CA SER A 83 -7.44 -11.14 -9.52
C SER A 83 -6.65 -11.43 -8.24
N TYR A 84 -6.26 -12.69 -8.03
CA TYR A 84 -5.33 -13.03 -6.94
C TYR A 84 -4.03 -12.23 -7.01
N GLU A 85 -3.48 -12.04 -8.22
CA GLU A 85 -2.27 -11.25 -8.43
C GLU A 85 -2.50 -9.76 -8.10
N ASP A 86 -3.66 -9.20 -8.44
CA ASP A 86 -4.05 -7.83 -8.07
C ASP A 86 -4.11 -7.66 -6.54
N ILE A 87 -4.71 -8.62 -5.83
CA ILE A 87 -4.81 -8.60 -4.36
C ILE A 87 -3.41 -8.59 -3.76
N ILE A 88 -2.55 -9.54 -4.15
CA ILE A 88 -1.16 -9.62 -3.68
C ILE A 88 -0.39 -8.34 -4.02
N HIS A 89 -0.54 -7.82 -5.24
CA HIS A 89 0.12 -6.60 -5.69
C HIS A 89 -0.32 -5.39 -4.85
N TYR A 90 -1.60 -5.28 -4.52
CA TYR A 90 -2.08 -4.20 -3.65
C TYR A 90 -1.50 -4.31 -2.24
N GLN A 91 -1.41 -5.52 -1.67
CA GLN A 91 -0.76 -5.72 -0.37
C GLN A 91 0.72 -5.30 -0.40
N LYS A 92 1.44 -5.62 -1.48
CA LYS A 92 2.83 -5.17 -1.71
C LYS A 92 2.95 -3.65 -1.77
N ILE A 93 2.01 -2.96 -2.42
CA ILE A 93 1.97 -1.49 -2.44
C ILE A 93 1.85 -0.93 -1.01
N ILE A 94 0.99 -1.51 -0.17
CA ILE A 94 0.83 -1.04 1.22
C ILE A 94 2.13 -1.20 2.01
N VAL A 95 2.81 -2.34 1.86
CA VAL A 95 4.13 -2.56 2.50
C VAL A 95 5.16 -1.56 1.99
N ALA A 96 5.22 -1.34 0.67
CA ALA A 96 6.15 -0.41 0.06
C ALA A 96 5.97 1.02 0.60
N LEU A 97 4.73 1.51 0.69
CA LEU A 97 4.44 2.85 1.22
C LEU A 97 4.81 3.00 2.70
N LYS A 98 4.57 1.97 3.51
CA LYS A 98 5.00 1.95 4.92
C LYS A 98 6.52 2.00 5.04
N GLU A 99 7.23 1.20 4.26
CA GLU A 99 8.69 1.18 4.30
C GLU A 99 9.31 2.45 3.74
N THR A 100 8.71 3.06 2.71
CA THR A 100 9.12 4.37 2.21
C THR A 100 9.00 5.44 3.30
N ASN A 101 7.87 5.48 4.03
CA ASN A 101 7.71 6.39 5.16
C ASN A 101 8.81 6.18 6.23
N ARG A 102 9.05 4.93 6.66
CA ARG A 102 10.13 4.61 7.63
C ARG A 102 11.51 5.11 7.16
N ILE A 103 11.85 4.87 5.89
CA ILE A 103 13.14 5.32 5.34
C ILE A 103 13.24 6.84 5.29
N MET A 104 12.14 7.54 4.96
CA MET A 104 12.11 9.00 4.96
C MET A 104 12.34 9.56 6.38
N GLU A 105 11.70 8.99 7.40
CA GLU A 105 11.92 9.39 8.81
C GLU A 105 13.38 9.14 9.25
N GLU A 106 14.00 8.04 8.80
CA GLU A 106 15.42 7.77 9.05
C GLU A 106 16.35 8.77 8.35
N ILE A 107 16.00 9.23 7.15
CA ILE A 107 16.76 10.27 6.44
C ILE A 107 16.66 11.59 7.20
N ASP A 108 15.46 12.00 7.60
CA ASP A 108 15.23 13.26 8.31
C ASP A 108 16.04 13.30 9.61
N THR A 109 16.03 12.19 10.37
CA THR A 109 16.84 12.04 11.59
C THR A 109 18.34 12.21 11.34
N VAL A 110 18.86 11.71 10.21
CA VAL A 110 20.28 11.83 9.85
C VAL A 110 20.62 13.24 9.35
N MET A 111 19.67 13.94 8.75
CA MET A 111 19.85 15.30 8.21
C MET A 111 19.70 16.40 9.26
N GLU A 112 19.04 16.13 10.38
CA GLU A 112 18.91 17.03 11.52
C GLU A 112 20.15 17.03 12.46
N ILE A 113 21.19 16.26 12.11
CA ILE A 113 22.50 16.20 12.80
C ILE A 113 23.54 17.01 12.01
#